data_AF-A0A1J3JHJ4-F1
#
_entry.id   AF-A0A1J3JHJ4-F1
#
_cell.length_a   1.000
_cell.length_b   1.000
_cell.length_c   1.000
_cell.angle_alpha   90.00
_cell.angle_beta   90.00
_cell.angle_gamma   90.00
#
_symmetry.space_group_name_H-M   'P 1'
#
loop_
_entity.id
_entity.type
_entity.pdbx_description
1 polymer ?
#
loop_
_entity_poly.entity_id
_entity_poly.type
_entity_poly.pdbx_seq_one_letter_code
_entity_poly.pdbx_strand_id
1 'polypeptide(L)'
;IQFPLDLDEHIIAVGGSHHRPDVTEMITSLVFKTSKGKQSPLFGPKYLLRRLAGTDFVFEDAGKKIVGFHGRSGNAIDALGVYFEHDSLTT
;
A
#
# COMPACT_ATOMS: atom_id res chain seq x y z
N ILE A 1 -8.11 -4.03 -13.22
CA ILE A 1 -7.01 -3.07 -13.54
C ILE A 1 -5.73 -3.69 -13.03
N GLN A 2 -4.62 -3.50 -13.74
CA GLN A 2 -3.29 -3.97 -13.33
C GLN A 2 -2.30 -2.80 -13.41
N PHE A 3 -1.20 -2.87 -12.66
CA PHE A 3 -0.13 -1.88 -12.69
C PHE A 3 1.20 -2.62 -12.93
N PRO A 4 1.61 -2.79 -14.20
CA PRO A 4 2.84 -3.51 -14.54
C PRO A 4 4.09 -2.68 -14.23
N LEU A 5 5.14 -3.38 -13.82
CA LEU A 5 6.46 -2.83 -13.57
C LEU A 5 7.43 -3.22 -14.69
N ASP A 6 8.40 -2.34 -14.97
CA ASP A 6 9.55 -2.69 -15.80
C ASP A 6 10.48 -3.67 -15.05
N LEU A 7 11.38 -4.34 -15.77
CA LEU A 7 12.27 -5.37 -15.19
C LEU A 7 13.17 -4.84 -14.05
N ASP A 8 13.61 -3.58 -14.13
CA ASP A 8 14.44 -2.87 -13.17
C ASP A 8 13.64 -1.94 -12.23
N GLU A 9 12.32 -1.95 -12.34
CA GLU A 9 11.43 -1.14 -11.53
C GLU A 9 10.91 -1.92 -10.31
N HIS A 10 10.88 -1.27 -9.16
CA HIS A 10 10.35 -1.86 -7.93
C HIS A 10 9.50 -0.88 -7.15
N ILE A 11 8.66 -1.41 -6.27
CA ILE A 11 7.80 -0.61 -5.40
C ILE A 11 8.63 -0.07 -4.24
N ILE A 12 8.47 1.22 -3.95
CA ILE A 12 9.15 1.91 -2.84
C ILE A 12 8.17 2.45 -1.80
N ALA A 13 6.89 2.60 -2.18
CA ALA A 13 5.84 2.98 -1.26
C ALA A 13 4.50 2.38 -1.65
N VAL A 14 3.70 2.07 -0.64
CA VAL A 14 2.27 1.81 -0.81
C VAL A 14 1.50 2.72 0.13
N GLY A 15 0.54 3.45 -0.41
CA GLY A 15 -0.41 4.24 0.35
C GLY A 15 -1.82 3.72 0.15
N GLY A 16 -2.76 4.22 0.92
CA GLY A 16 -4.15 3.81 0.82
C GLY A 16 -5.01 4.37 1.92
N SER A 17 -6.21 3.84 2.04
CA SER A 17 -7.13 4.17 3.12
C SER A 17 -7.75 2.88 3.67
N HIS A 18 -8.05 2.86 4.96
CA HIS A 18 -8.81 1.78 5.61
C HIS A 18 -10.05 2.33 6.29
N HIS A 19 -11.12 1.55 6.35
CA HIS A 19 -12.36 1.95 7.01
C HIS A 19 -12.79 0.87 8.01
N ARG A 20 -13.31 1.33 9.15
CA ARG A 20 -13.86 0.46 10.20
C ARG A 20 -15.27 0.92 10.53
N PRO A 21 -16.29 0.38 9.85
CA PRO A 21 -17.66 0.81 10.08
C PRO A 21 -18.18 0.37 11.46
N ASP A 22 -17.69 -0.76 12.02
CA ASP A 22 -18.26 -1.33 13.26
C ASP A 22 -17.41 -2.49 13.84
N VAL A 23 -17.19 -3.58 13.10
CA VAL A 23 -16.59 -4.83 13.67
C VAL A 23 -15.22 -5.16 13.05
N THR A 24 -15.09 -5.05 11.73
CA THR A 24 -13.89 -5.41 10.99
C THR A 24 -13.31 -4.19 10.29
N GLU A 25 -12.02 -3.98 10.49
CA GLU A 25 -11.24 -3.02 9.73
C GLU A 25 -10.96 -3.59 8.34
N MET A 26 -11.09 -2.77 7.31
CA MET A 26 -10.89 -3.17 5.92
C MET A 26 -10.07 -2.13 5.17
N ILE A 27 -9.05 -2.59 4.46
CA ILE A 27 -8.35 -1.79 3.46
C ILE A 27 -9.33 -1.50 2.32
N THR A 28 -9.58 -0.21 2.09
CA THR A 28 -10.53 0.27 1.08
C THR A 28 -9.86 0.73 -0.20
N SER A 29 -8.64 1.23 -0.11
CA SER A 29 -7.92 1.74 -1.27
C SER A 29 -6.44 1.48 -1.19
N LEU A 30 -5.79 1.38 -2.35
CA LEU A 30 -4.33 1.25 -2.47
C LEU A 30 -3.81 2.09 -3.65
N VAL A 31 -2.63 2.67 -3.47
CA VAL A 31 -1.84 3.33 -4.50
C VAL A 31 -0.37 2.98 -4.28
N PHE A 32 0.34 2.66 -5.36
CA PHE A 32 1.75 2.28 -5.33
C PHE A 32 2.61 3.35 -5.97
N LYS A 33 3.79 3.60 -5.40
CA LYS A 33 4.84 4.40 -6.03
C LYS A 33 6.06 3.53 -6.27
N THR A 34 6.75 3.78 -7.37
CA THR A 34 7.90 2.98 -7.80
C THR A 34 9.20 3.77 -7.78
N SER A 35 10.33 3.05 -7.85
CA SER A 35 11.68 3.61 -7.94
C SER A 35 11.91 4.52 -9.15
N LYS A 36 11.09 4.40 -10.20
CA LYS A 36 11.13 5.26 -11.39
C LYS A 36 10.19 6.46 -11.31
N GLY A 37 9.57 6.70 -10.16
CA GLY A 37 8.63 7.80 -9.95
C GLY A 37 7.25 7.59 -10.59
N LYS A 38 6.94 6.38 -11.08
CA LYS A 38 5.59 6.04 -11.53
C LYS A 38 4.67 5.89 -10.32
N GLN A 39 3.42 6.31 -10.49
CA GLN A 39 2.35 6.09 -9.53
C GLN A 39 1.26 5.22 -10.17
N SER A 40 0.76 4.24 -9.44
CA SER A 40 -0.35 3.41 -9.92
C SER A 40 -1.66 4.21 -9.99
N PRO A 41 -2.66 3.72 -10.75
CA PRO A 41 -4.04 4.11 -10.51
C PRO A 41 -4.45 3.83 -9.05
N LEU A 42 -5.48 4.51 -8.58
CA LEU A 42 -6.13 4.15 -7.32
C LEU A 42 -6.84 2.80 -7.50
N PHE A 43 -6.49 1.83 -6.68
CA PHE A 43 -7.23 0.59 -6.55
C PHE A 43 -8.24 0.76 -5.43
N GLY A 44 -9.53 0.52 -5.72
CA GLY A 44 -10.62 0.73 -4.76
C GLY A 44 -11.27 2.12 -4.83
N PRO A 45 -12.41 2.31 -4.15
CA PRO A 45 -13.16 3.56 -4.18
C PRO A 45 -12.48 4.69 -3.39
N LYS A 46 -12.60 5.92 -3.91
CA LYS A 46 -12.26 7.13 -3.16
C LYS A 46 -13.49 7.55 -2.36
N TYR A 47 -13.51 7.30 -1.06
CA TYR A 47 -14.59 7.77 -0.20
C TYR A 47 -14.44 9.28 0.05
N LEU A 48 -15.19 10.09 -0.71
CA LEU A 48 -15.07 11.55 -0.76
C LEU A 48 -15.82 12.30 0.37
N LEU A 49 -16.58 11.59 1.23
CA LEU A 49 -17.35 12.21 2.30
C LEU A 49 -16.69 11.93 3.65
N ARG A 50 -16.35 12.98 4.41
CA ARG A 50 -15.69 12.90 5.74
C ARG A 50 -16.38 11.99 6.76
N ARG A 51 -17.67 11.68 6.63
CA ARG A 51 -18.39 10.72 7.49
C ARG A 51 -18.25 9.25 7.06
N LEU A 52 -17.75 9.01 5.86
CA LEU A 52 -17.41 7.71 5.26
C LEU A 52 -15.90 7.61 4.96
N ALA A 53 -15.12 8.62 5.38
CA ALA A 53 -13.71 8.71 5.05
C ALA A 53 -12.96 7.64 5.84
N GLY A 54 -12.38 6.69 5.12
CA GLY A 54 -11.35 5.84 5.70
C GLY A 54 -10.18 6.68 6.20
N THR A 55 -9.41 6.12 7.13
CA THR A 55 -8.14 6.69 7.58
C THR A 55 -7.06 6.37 6.56
N ASP A 56 -6.35 7.39 6.10
CA ASP A 56 -5.25 7.25 5.15
C ASP A 56 -3.99 6.70 5.84
N PHE A 57 -3.23 5.90 5.10
CA PHE A 57 -1.95 5.37 5.53
C PHE A 57 -0.94 5.41 4.39
N VAL A 58 0.34 5.37 4.76
CA VAL A 58 1.45 5.16 3.82
C VAL A 58 2.53 4.33 4.49
N PHE A 59 3.04 3.35 3.75
CA PHE A 59 4.26 2.63 4.08
C PHE A 59 5.35 3.03 3.10
N GLU A 60 6.37 3.72 3.60
CA GLU A 60 7.59 4.09 2.89
C GLU A 60 8.76 4.15 3.87
N ASP A 61 9.96 3.80 3.44
CA ASP A 61 11.19 3.92 4.23
C ASP A 61 12.32 4.46 3.35
N ALA A 62 12.49 5.78 3.31
CA ALA A 62 13.59 6.47 2.62
C ALA A 62 13.92 5.98 1.19
N GLY A 63 12.92 5.53 0.43
CA GLY A 63 13.09 5.02 -0.94
C GLY A 63 13.55 3.57 -1.04
N LYS A 64 13.64 2.83 0.08
CA LYS A 64 13.95 1.40 0.09
C LYS A 64 12.90 0.60 -0.66
N LYS A 65 13.35 -0.49 -1.25
CA LYS A 65 12.51 -1.44 -1.96
C LYS A 65 11.58 -2.17 -0.99
N ILE A 66 10.30 -2.24 -1.33
CA ILE A 66 9.36 -3.17 -0.71
C ILE A 66 9.60 -4.54 -1.34
N VAL A 67 10.01 -5.51 -0.52
CA VAL A 67 10.37 -6.88 -0.96
C VAL A 67 9.29 -7.91 -0.65
N GLY A 68 8.27 -7.54 0.12
CA GLY A 68 7.15 -8.41 0.43
C GLY A 68 6.02 -7.70 1.16
N PHE A 69 4.89 -8.39 1.25
CA PHE A 69 3.71 -7.93 1.96
C PHE A 69 3.30 -8.99 2.99
N HIS A 70 2.67 -8.56 4.06
CA HIS A 70 1.99 -9.43 5.01
C HIS A 70 0.66 -8.79 5.40
N GLY A 71 -0.22 -9.55 6.05
CA GLY A 71 -1.51 -9.00 6.43
C GLY A 71 -2.46 -10.03 7.01
N ARG A 72 -3.72 -9.61 7.12
CA ARG A 72 -4.85 -10.45 7.52
C ARG A 72 -5.97 -10.28 6.51
N SER A 73 -6.66 -11.37 6.21
CA SER A 73 -7.79 -11.38 5.28
C SER A 73 -8.95 -12.23 5.80
N GLY A 74 -10.15 -11.80 5.43
CA GLY A 74 -11.39 -12.56 5.53
C GLY A 74 -12.17 -12.42 4.22
N ASN A 75 -13.35 -11.79 4.28
CA ASN A 75 -14.09 -11.39 3.07
C ASN A 75 -13.41 -10.24 2.30
N ALA A 76 -12.45 -9.57 2.94
CA ALA A 76 -11.66 -8.48 2.39
C ALA A 76 -10.21 -8.57 2.90
N ILE A 77 -9.37 -7.61 2.50
CA ILE A 77 -8.07 -7.38 3.13
C ILE A 77 -8.34 -6.56 4.40
N ASP A 78 -8.17 -7.17 5.56
CA ASP A 78 -8.50 -6.54 6.84
C ASP A 78 -7.34 -5.72 7.40
N ALA A 79 -6.11 -6.13 7.07
CA ALA A 79 -4.88 -5.43 7.46
C ALA A 79 -3.78 -5.71 6.43
N LEU A 80 -2.92 -4.72 6.21
CA LEU A 80 -1.78 -4.79 5.31
C LEU A 80 -0.54 -4.23 6.01
N GLY A 81 0.58 -4.90 5.82
CA GLY A 81 1.91 -4.41 6.17
C GLY A 81 2.91 -4.80 5.09
N VAL A 82 4.11 -4.24 5.17
CA VAL A 82 5.17 -4.42 4.16
C VAL A 82 6.49 -4.83 4.81
N TYR A 83 7.32 -5.49 4.02
CA TYR A 83 8.73 -5.72 4.35
C TYR A 83 9.60 -4.87 3.44
N PHE A 84 10.52 -4.12 4.04
CA PHE A 84 11.53 -3.37 3.31
C PHE A 84 12.80 -4.19 3.16
N GLU A 85 13.51 -3.98 2.05
CA GLU A 85 14.87 -4.47 1.87
C GLU A 85 15.75 -3.91 2.99
N HIS A 86 16.54 -4.78 3.63
CA HIS A 86 17.51 -4.34 4.62
C HIS A 86 18.66 -3.65 3.91
N ASP A 87 19.19 -2.60 4.55
CA ASP A 87 20.48 -2.08 4.16
C ASP A 87 21.50 -3.20 4.35
N SER A 88 22.10 -3.66 3.26
CA SER A 88 23.22 -4.58 3.36
C SER A 88 24.31 -3.80 4.08
N LEU A 89 24.65 -4.21 5.30
CA LEU A 89 25.79 -3.65 6.02
C LEU A 89 27.02 -3.82 5.13
N THR A 90 27.47 -2.74 4.50
CA THR A 90 28.79 -2.69 3.90
C THR A 90 29.80 -2.80 5.04
N THR A 91 30.25 -4.03 5.30
CA THR A 91 31.42 -4.31 6.15
C THR A 91 32.67 -4.28 5.29
#